data_AF-A0A3M1FJ74-F1
#
_entry.id   AF-A0A3M1FJ74-F1
#
_cell.length_a   1.000
_cell.length_b   1.000
_cell.length_c   1.000
_cell.angle_alpha   90.00
_cell.angle_beta   90.00
_cell.angle_gamma   90.00
#
_symmetry.space_group_name_H-M   'P 1'
#
loop_
_entity.id
_entity.type
_entity.pdbx_description
1 polymer ?
#
loop_
_entity_poly.entity_id
_entity_poly.type
_entity_poly.pdbx_seq_one_letter_code
_entity_poly.pdbx_strand_id
1 'polypeptide(L)'
;VEWTNTSPIVHTVTADPKKATLEDSTKLPKGAKPFNSGNLEPNAVFRHTFTVPGTYRYFCIPHEAAMMRGEIVVEEKDKNKAKN
;
A
#
# COMPACT_ATOMS: atom_id res chain seq x y z
N VAL A 1 -5.60 -4.22 6.15
CA VAL A 1 -4.19 -4.13 6.57
C VAL A 1 -3.99 -2.82 7.29
N GLU A 2 -3.13 -2.81 8.30
CA GLU A 2 -2.82 -1.66 9.13
C GLU A 2 -1.31 -1.42 9.11
N TRP A 3 -0.92 -0.15 8.98
CA TRP A 3 0.46 0.31 9.12
C TRP A 3 0.53 1.30 10.26
N THR A 4 1.56 1.16 11.09
CA THR A 4 1.87 2.10 12.18
C THR A 4 3.24 2.68 11.91
N ASN A 5 3.36 4.01 11.95
CA ASN A 5 4.66 4.64 11.90
C ASN A 5 5.36 4.52 13.26
N THR A 6 6.34 3.62 13.37
CA THR A 6 7.14 3.40 14.58
C THR A 6 8.47 4.16 14.57
N SER A 7 8.72 4.97 13.54
CA SER A 7 9.94 5.76 13.39
C SER A 7 9.71 7.22 13.85
N PRO A 8 10.79 8.00 14.08
CA PRO A 8 10.68 9.42 14.45
C PRO A 8 10.48 10.36 13.25
N ILE A 9 10.39 9.85 12.02
CA ILE A 9 10.24 10.67 10.81
C ILE A 9 8.94 10.36 10.07
N VAL A 10 8.50 11.26 9.21
CA VAL A 10 7.26 11.11 8.43
C VAL A 10 7.39 10.04 7.35
N HIS A 11 6.37 9.21 7.22
CA HIS A 11 6.25 8.25 6.13
C HIS A 11 4.91 8.38 5.39
N THR A 12 4.78 7.74 4.24
CA THR A 12 3.50 7.53 3.57
C THR A 12 3.37 6.07 3.14
N VAL A 13 2.14 5.60 2.98
CA VAL A 13 1.80 4.36 2.30
C VAL A 13 1.04 4.74 1.03
N THR A 14 1.72 4.74 -0.11
CA THR A 14 1.19 5.23 -1.39
C THR A 14 1.24 4.15 -2.45
N ALA A 15 0.10 3.83 -3.04
CA ALA A 15 0.00 3.08 -4.29
C ALA A 15 -0.80 3.93 -5.29
N ASP A 16 -0.15 4.95 -5.83
CA ASP A 16 -0.71 5.87 -6.83
C ASP A 16 0.36 6.15 -7.91
N PRO A 17 0.19 5.63 -9.14
CA PRO A 17 1.12 5.87 -10.24
C PRO A 17 1.37 7.35 -10.54
N LYS A 18 0.42 8.24 -10.22
CA LYS A 18 0.58 9.69 -10.45
C LYS A 18 1.50 10.36 -9.45
N LYS A 19 1.84 9.68 -8.35
CA LYS A 19 2.72 10.19 -7.29
C LYS A 19 4.10 9.53 -7.29
N ALA A 20 4.28 8.48 -8.08
CA ALA A 20 5.55 7.79 -8.23
C ALA A 20 6.46 8.59 -9.17
N THR A 21 7.74 8.67 -8.81
CA THR A 21 8.79 9.22 -9.66
C THR A 21 9.64 8.12 -10.31
N LEU A 22 9.63 6.91 -9.74
CA LEU A 22 10.28 5.73 -10.31
C LEU A 22 9.24 4.75 -10.89
N GLU A 23 9.54 4.22 -12.08
CA GLU A 23 8.65 3.34 -12.86
C GLU A 23 8.13 2.14 -12.06
N ASP A 24 8.95 1.59 -11.17
CA ASP A 24 8.67 0.38 -10.41
C ASP A 24 8.18 0.62 -8.97
N SER A 25 7.93 1.87 -8.56
CA SER A 25 7.52 2.17 -7.19
C SER A 25 6.12 1.70 -6.86
N THR A 26 5.25 1.55 -7.85
CA THR A 26 3.87 1.14 -7.62
C THR A 26 3.34 0.21 -8.69
N LYS A 27 2.44 -0.67 -8.26
CA LYS A 27 1.73 -1.65 -9.09
C LYS A 27 0.35 -1.81 -8.49
N LEU A 28 -0.68 -1.75 -9.33
CA LEU A 28 -2.06 -1.96 -8.93
C LEU A 28 -2.66 -3.10 -9.77
N PRO A 29 -3.44 -4.01 -9.17
CA PRO A 29 -4.24 -4.95 -9.94
C PRO A 29 -5.24 -4.20 -10.84
N LYS A 30 -5.60 -4.83 -11.97
CA LYS A 30 -6.62 -4.26 -12.88
C LYS A 30 -7.93 -4.05 -12.12
N GLY A 31 -8.44 -2.81 -12.13
CA GLY A 31 -9.67 -2.44 -11.44
C GLY A 31 -9.50 -1.99 -9.98
N ALA A 32 -8.29 -2.08 -9.42
CA ALA A 32 -7.99 -1.46 -8.14
C ALA A 32 -7.90 0.07 -8.27
N LYS A 33 -8.36 0.80 -7.25
CA LYS A 33 -8.20 2.25 -7.17
C LYS A 33 -6.87 2.61 -6.49
N PRO A 34 -6.18 3.68 -6.91
CA PRO A 34 -5.00 4.16 -6.22
C PRO A 34 -5.34 4.64 -4.80
N PHE A 35 -4.35 4.61 -3.90
CA PHE A 35 -4.49 5.12 -2.55
C PHE A 35 -3.23 5.80 -2.04
N ASN A 36 -3.41 6.70 -1.07
CA ASN A 36 -2.34 7.40 -0.37
C ASN A 36 -2.81 7.66 1.07
N SER A 37 -1.98 7.32 2.05
CA SER A 37 -2.27 7.55 3.47
C SER A 37 -2.28 9.03 3.90
N GLY A 38 -1.71 9.92 3.10
CA GLY A 38 -1.19 11.20 3.57
C GLY A 38 0.06 11.01 4.42
N ASN A 39 0.54 12.10 5.03
CA ASN A 39 1.65 12.04 5.97
C ASN A 39 1.25 11.23 7.20
N LEU A 40 2.03 10.20 7.51
CA LEU A 40 1.98 9.48 8.76
C LEU A 40 3.08 10.03 9.66
N GLU A 41 2.70 10.92 10.56
CA GLU A 41 3.53 11.40 11.66
C GLU A 41 3.94 10.23 12.59
N PRO A 42 4.95 10.40 13.46
CA PRO A 42 5.31 9.38 14.43
C PRO A 42 4.11 8.89 15.26
N ASN A 43 3.98 7.58 15.42
CA ASN A 43 2.86 6.86 16.05
C ASN A 43 1.51 6.94 15.32
N ALA A 44 1.42 7.61 14.16
CA ALA A 44 0.20 7.62 13.37
C ALA A 44 -0.07 6.25 12.72
N VAL A 45 -1.35 5.97 12.48
CA VAL A 45 -1.82 4.69 11.93
C VAL A 45 -2.61 4.92 10.65
N PHE A 46 -2.34 4.12 9.63
CA PHE A 46 -3.13 4.04 8.40
C PHE A 46 -3.74 2.66 8.23
N ARG A 47 -5.00 2.62 7.82
CA ARG A 47 -5.73 1.37 7.54
C ARG A 47 -6.24 1.38 6.11
N HIS A 48 -6.05 0.27 5.40
CA HIS A 48 -6.58 0.07 4.05
C HIS A 48 -7.21 -1.32 3.93
N THR A 49 -8.37 -1.37 3.28
CA THR A 49 -9.07 -2.61 2.93
C THR A 49 -8.90 -2.88 1.45
N PHE A 50 -8.24 -3.99 1.11
CA PHE A 50 -8.09 -4.42 -0.26
C PHE A 50 -9.28 -5.26 -0.69
N THR A 51 -9.93 -4.87 -1.80
CA THR A 51 -11.13 -5.55 -2.31
C THR A 51 -10.92 -6.22 -3.66
N VAL A 52 -9.83 -5.89 -4.38
CA VAL A 52 -9.50 -6.49 -5.67
C VAL A 52 -8.31 -7.44 -5.47
N PRO A 53 -8.42 -8.73 -5.83
CA PRO A 53 -7.31 -9.67 -5.80
C PRO A 53 -6.15 -9.24 -6.72
N GLY A 54 -4.94 -9.63 -6.36
CA GLY A 54 -3.72 -9.39 -7.12
C GLY A 54 -2.60 -8.72 -6.30
N THR A 55 -1.51 -8.38 -6.98
CA THR A 55 -0.33 -7.75 -6.37
C THR A 55 -0.45 -6.23 -6.33
N TYR A 56 -0.34 -5.66 -5.13
CA TYR A 56 -0.22 -4.24 -4.86
C TYR A 56 1.21 -3.92 -4.46
N ARG A 57 1.87 -3.03 -5.19
CA ARG A 57 3.13 -2.43 -4.76
C ARG A 57 2.90 -0.99 -4.35
N TYR A 58 3.38 -0.64 -3.16
CA TYR A 58 3.26 0.68 -2.58
C TYR A 58 4.64 1.20 -2.16
N PHE A 59 4.76 2.51 -2.01
CA PHE A 59 6.00 3.19 -1.66
C PHE A 59 5.74 4.37 -0.71
N CYS A 60 6.82 4.86 -0.11
CA CYS A 60 6.82 6.08 0.70
C CYS A 60 7.31 7.25 -0.15
N ILE A 61 6.51 8.31 -0.32
CA ILE A 61 6.84 9.45 -1.21
C ILE A 61 8.13 10.14 -0.76
N PRO A 62 8.33 10.51 0.53
CA PRO A 62 9.58 11.13 0.97
C PRO A 62 10.83 10.24 0.81
N HIS A 63 10.65 8.92 0.70
CA HIS A 63 11.73 7.93 0.78
C HIS A 63 11.74 6.98 -0.43
N GLU A 64 11.20 7.43 -1.56
CA GLU A 64 11.08 6.63 -2.78
C GLU A 64 12.45 6.25 -3.34
N ALA A 65 13.37 7.22 -3.42
CA ALA A 65 14.74 7.00 -3.86
C ALA A 65 15.57 6.12 -2.91
N ALA A 66 15.19 6.07 -1.63
CA ALA A 66 15.77 5.14 -0.65
C ALA A 66 15.12 3.74 -0.72
N MET A 67 14.29 3.48 -1.73
CA MET A 67 13.66 2.19 -2.00
C MET A 67 12.73 1.72 -0.89
N MET A 68 12.15 2.63 -0.11
CA MET A 68 11.13 2.30 0.87
C MET A 68 9.83 1.91 0.16
N ARG A 69 9.73 0.63 -0.15
CA ARG A 69 8.66 -0.01 -0.92
C ARG A 69 8.18 -1.25 -0.20
N GLY A 70 6.91 -1.58 -0.37
CA GLY A 70 6.32 -2.81 0.11
C GLY A 70 5.41 -3.42 -0.95
N GLU A 71 5.16 -4.72 -0.79
CA GLU A 71 4.27 -5.47 -1.66
C GLU A 71 3.24 -6.24 -0.82
N ILE A 72 2.00 -6.25 -1.28
CA ILE A 72 0.90 -7.04 -0.72
C ILE A 72 0.30 -7.85 -1.85
N VAL A 73 0.22 -9.16 -1.66
CA VAL A 73 -0.53 -10.06 -2.53
C VAL A 73 -1.88 -10.32 -1.89
N VAL A 74 -2.95 -9.97 -2.58
CA VAL A 74 -4.33 -10.20 -2.14
C VAL A 74 -4.88 -11.38 -2.91
N GLU A 75 -5.18 -12.46 -2.21
CA GLU A 75 -5.75 -13.65 -2.82
C GLU A 75 -7.26 -13.51 -2.98
N GLU A 76 -7.83 -14.26 -3.93
CA GLU A 76 -9.28 -14.40 -3.99
C GLU A 76 -9.78 -15.03 -2.69
N LYS A 77 -10.91 -14.53 -2.18
CA LYS A 77 -11.59 -15.26 -1.11
C LYS A 77 -12.11 -16.57 -1.68
N ASP A 78 -11.63 -17.68 -1.12
CA ASP A 78 -12.21 -19.00 -1.38
C ASP A 78 -13.70 -19.00 -1.04
N LYS A 79 -14.54 -18.93 -2.06
CA LYS A 79 -16.02 -18.92 -1.91
C LYS A 79 -16.57 -20.22 -1.31
N ASN A 80 -15.75 -21.28 -1.25
CA ASN A 80 -16.09 -22.57 -0.66
C ASN A 80 -15.67 -22.73 0.80
N LYS A 81 -14.83 -21.84 1.35
CA LYS A 81 -14.38 -21.93 2.77
C LYS A 81 -15.35 -21.25 3.74
N ALA A 82 -16.24 -20.39 3.24
CA ALA A 82 -17.25 -19.68 4.04
C ALA A 82 -18.56 -20.47 4.25
N LYS A 83 -18.63 -21.72 3.77
CA LYS A 83 -19.81 -22.59 3.86
C LYS A 83 -19.65 -23.79 4.80
N ASN A 84 -18.51 -23.94 5.45
CA ASN A 84 -18.24 -24.99 6.45
C ASN A 84 -18.01 -24.37 7.83
#